data_AF-A0A6V8K616-F1
#
_entry.id   AF-A0A6V8K616-F1
#
_cell.length_a   1.000
_cell.length_b   1.000
_cell.length_c   1.000
_cell.angle_alpha   90.00
_cell.angle_beta   90.00
_cell.angle_gamma   90.00
#
_symmetry.space_group_name_H-M   'P 1'
#
loop_
_entity.id
_entity.type
_entity.pdbx_description
1 polymer ?
#
loop_
_entity_poly.entity_id
_entity_poly.type
_entity_poly.pdbx_seq_one_letter_code
_entity_poly.pdbx_strand_id
1 'polypeptide(L)'
;MGIALGPAVVRDLSRRRWFGMSIVLAGGSVLLLAGAIHLTMAVFGALLVGAGAGMAFLSGVTLLGGEVGDEVRGRVFAFVQTAVRVVLMLAIALSSSLVGLGGSREITIADLGISISSTRLLLLAAGLFGIFTGISAFRQMDDKPGVPVLPDLWGSIRGRPLSAGEKVVGRGTFVVFEGGEGAGKSTQVNALADALRAERREVVVTREPGATEVGQRIRSLVLGKQSNLSPRAEALLYAADRADHVATVVRPALSRGAVVISDRYVDSSLAYQGAGRTLPVDEVSWLSSWATGGLRPDLVVLLDVPPEVGLGRAARRGTADRLESESVAFHERVRYAFLDLAAADPKRYLVLDATHAPEEITAAVVERVAEILPEQPPEHEVTDALNTIAEADLERRAL
;
A
#
# COMPACT_ATOMS: atom_id res chain seq x y z
N MET A 1 -13.36 -18.91 -23.04
CA MET A 1 -12.22 -18.94 -22.11
C MET A 1 -12.23 -17.78 -21.12
N GLY A 2 -12.24 -16.51 -21.56
CA GLY A 2 -12.22 -15.36 -20.64
C GLY A 2 -13.32 -15.34 -19.58
N ILE A 3 -14.56 -15.64 -19.97
CA ILE A 3 -15.70 -15.71 -19.02
C ILE A 3 -15.55 -16.87 -18.02
N ALA A 4 -15.06 -18.03 -18.46
CA ALA A 4 -14.96 -19.23 -17.64
C ALA A 4 -13.73 -19.24 -16.71
N LEU A 5 -12.59 -18.72 -17.18
CA LEU A 5 -11.32 -18.73 -16.45
C LEU A 5 -11.04 -17.42 -15.71
N GLY A 6 -11.62 -16.30 -16.15
CA GLY A 6 -11.39 -14.97 -15.58
C GLY A 6 -11.58 -14.91 -14.05
N PRO A 7 -12.70 -15.41 -13.49
CA PRO A 7 -12.93 -15.41 -12.05
C PRO A 7 -11.98 -16.31 -11.25
N ALA A 8 -11.43 -17.36 -11.86
CA ALA A 8 -10.53 -18.29 -11.19
C ALA A 8 -9.10 -17.75 -11.12
N VAL A 9 -8.67 -17.02 -12.16
CA VAL A 9 -7.34 -16.41 -12.24
C VAL A 9 -7.21 -15.20 -11.31
N VAL A 10 -8.33 -14.57 -10.96
CA VAL A 10 -8.35 -13.26 -10.29
C VAL A 10 -9.46 -13.18 -9.24
N ARG A 11 -9.35 -13.97 -8.18
CA ARG A 11 -10.35 -13.99 -7.09
C ARG A 11 -10.28 -12.74 -6.20
N ASP A 12 -9.08 -12.21 -6.00
CA ASP A 12 -8.81 -11.21 -4.95
C ASP A 12 -8.42 -9.81 -5.48
N LEU A 13 -8.39 -9.58 -6.81
CA LEU A 13 -8.23 -8.22 -7.34
C LEU A 13 -9.54 -7.43 -7.26
N SER A 14 -9.38 -6.11 -7.17
CA SER A 14 -10.48 -5.20 -7.45
C SER A 14 -11.07 -5.45 -8.84
N ARG A 15 -12.37 -5.71 -8.86
CA ARG A 15 -13.17 -5.84 -10.10
C ARG A 15 -13.08 -4.58 -10.96
N ARG A 16 -12.87 -3.41 -10.34
CA ARG A 16 -12.79 -2.11 -11.02
C ARG A 16 -11.49 -1.95 -11.81
N ARG A 17 -10.34 -2.28 -11.21
CA ARG A 17 -9.03 -2.33 -11.90
C ARG A 17 -9.02 -3.37 -13.01
N TRP A 18 -9.57 -4.54 -12.71
CA TRP A 18 -9.59 -5.68 -13.62
C TRP A 18 -10.39 -5.42 -14.91
N PHE A 19 -11.48 -4.65 -14.83
CA PHE A 19 -12.26 -4.25 -15.98
C PHE A 19 -11.42 -3.47 -17.01
N GLY A 20 -10.73 -2.41 -16.57
CA GLY A 20 -9.86 -1.61 -17.44
C GLY A 20 -8.71 -2.42 -18.05
N MET A 21 -8.04 -3.25 -17.23
CA MET A 21 -6.93 -4.10 -17.68
C MET A 21 -7.37 -5.12 -18.75
N SER A 22 -8.57 -5.69 -18.62
CA SER A 22 -9.12 -6.64 -19.58
C SER A 22 -9.39 -6.01 -20.95
N ILE A 23 -9.80 -4.73 -20.96
CA ILE A 23 -9.98 -3.95 -22.20
C ILE A 23 -8.61 -3.64 -22.85
N VAL A 24 -7.61 -3.25 -22.05
CA VAL A 24 -6.24 -3.03 -22.56
C VAL A 24 -5.67 -4.32 -23.15
N LEU A 25 -5.86 -5.47 -22.49
CA LEU A 25 -5.45 -6.77 -23.01
C LEU A 25 -6.14 -7.07 -24.35
N ALA A 26 -7.45 -6.85 -24.45
CA ALA A 26 -8.19 -7.04 -25.70
C ALA A 26 -7.65 -6.12 -26.82
N GLY A 27 -7.48 -4.82 -26.55
CA GLY A 27 -6.93 -3.85 -27.50
C GLY A 27 -5.51 -4.18 -27.96
N GLY A 28 -4.62 -4.52 -27.02
CA GLY A 28 -3.26 -4.97 -27.34
C GLY A 28 -3.22 -6.27 -28.15
N SER A 29 -4.15 -7.17 -27.91
CA SER A 29 -4.27 -8.42 -28.69
C SER A 29 -4.78 -8.15 -30.11
N VAL A 30 -5.62 -7.13 -30.31
CA VAL A 30 -6.01 -6.65 -31.64
C VAL A 30 -4.82 -6.03 -32.38
N LEU A 31 -3.92 -5.30 -31.69
CA LEU A 31 -2.67 -4.84 -32.31
C LEU A 31 -1.77 -5.99 -32.75
N LEU A 32 -1.68 -7.06 -31.94
CA LEU A 32 -0.94 -8.26 -32.31
C LEU A 32 -1.52 -8.91 -33.58
N LEU A 33 -2.86 -8.95 -33.71
CA LEU A 33 -3.53 -9.40 -34.93
C LEU A 33 -3.20 -8.53 -36.14
N ALA A 34 -3.16 -7.20 -35.98
CA ALA A 34 -2.79 -6.28 -37.07
C ALA A 34 -1.37 -6.56 -37.60
N GLY A 35 -0.44 -6.87 -36.69
CA GLY A 35 0.96 -7.21 -36.99
C GLY A 35 1.23 -8.68 -37.28
N ALA A 36 0.21 -9.55 -37.31
CA ALA A 36 0.43 -10.99 -37.47
C ALA A 36 0.95 -11.33 -38.87
N ILE A 37 2.14 -11.92 -38.94
CA ILE A 37 2.75 -12.41 -40.18
C ILE A 37 2.42 -13.89 -40.39
N HIS A 38 2.42 -14.66 -39.29
CA HIS A 38 2.12 -16.08 -39.30
C HIS A 38 0.70 -16.38 -38.79
N LEU A 39 0.09 -17.44 -39.32
CA LEU A 39 -1.21 -17.94 -38.86
C LEU A 39 -1.20 -18.26 -37.35
N THR A 40 -0.10 -18.77 -36.82
CA THR A 40 0.05 -19.07 -35.39
C THR A 40 -0.07 -17.81 -34.52
N MET A 41 0.56 -16.70 -34.94
CA MET A 41 0.40 -15.40 -34.26
C MET A 41 -1.05 -14.92 -34.33
N ALA A 42 -1.71 -15.07 -35.49
CA ALA A 42 -3.09 -14.65 -35.66
C ALA A 42 -4.05 -15.48 -34.77
N VAL A 43 -3.88 -16.80 -34.72
CA VAL A 43 -4.66 -17.68 -33.84
C VAL A 43 -4.45 -17.31 -32.37
N PHE A 44 -3.19 -17.11 -31.96
CA PHE A 44 -2.87 -16.71 -30.59
C PHE A 44 -3.49 -15.34 -30.23
N GLY A 45 -3.36 -14.35 -31.11
CA GLY A 45 -3.96 -13.03 -30.93
C GLY A 45 -5.48 -13.09 -30.82
N ALA A 46 -6.16 -13.86 -31.69
CA ALA A 46 -7.61 -14.04 -31.65
C ALA A 46 -8.08 -14.68 -30.34
N LEU A 47 -7.36 -15.68 -29.83
CA LEU A 47 -7.63 -16.28 -28.52
C LEU A 47 -7.49 -15.27 -27.38
N LEU A 48 -6.45 -14.44 -27.40
CA LEU A 48 -6.24 -13.40 -26.40
C LEU A 48 -7.29 -12.27 -26.47
N VAL A 49 -7.71 -11.87 -27.68
CA VAL A 49 -8.84 -10.94 -27.86
C VAL A 49 -10.09 -11.51 -27.21
N GLY A 50 -10.43 -12.78 -27.49
CA GLY A 50 -11.59 -13.44 -26.89
C GLY A 50 -11.47 -13.59 -25.37
N ALA A 51 -10.26 -13.81 -24.85
CA ALA A 51 -10.00 -13.82 -23.41
C ALA A 51 -10.24 -12.44 -22.78
N GLY A 52 -9.57 -11.40 -23.28
CA GLY A 52 -9.70 -10.03 -22.78
C GLY A 52 -11.12 -9.48 -22.86
N ALA A 53 -11.77 -9.62 -24.02
CA ALA A 53 -13.15 -9.18 -24.21
C ALA A 53 -14.13 -9.94 -23.30
N GLY A 54 -13.96 -11.26 -23.15
CA GLY A 54 -14.78 -12.06 -22.25
C GLY A 54 -14.61 -11.68 -20.77
N MET A 55 -13.38 -11.38 -20.35
CA MET A 55 -13.10 -10.91 -18.98
C MET A 55 -13.71 -9.52 -18.74
N ALA A 56 -13.52 -8.58 -19.68
CA ALA A 56 -14.11 -7.25 -19.62
C ALA A 56 -15.64 -7.29 -19.54
N PHE A 57 -16.29 -8.13 -20.36
CA PHE A 57 -17.76 -8.30 -20.33
C PHE A 57 -18.24 -8.80 -18.97
N LEU A 58 -17.62 -9.87 -18.45
CA LEU A 58 -17.99 -10.44 -17.16
C LEU A 58 -17.79 -9.43 -16.03
N SER A 59 -16.64 -8.77 -15.98
CA SER A 59 -16.34 -7.75 -14.97
C SER A 59 -17.32 -6.59 -15.04
N GLY A 60 -17.61 -6.07 -16.23
CA GLY A 60 -18.56 -4.98 -16.44
C GLY A 60 -19.96 -5.35 -15.95
N VAL A 61 -20.46 -6.54 -16.30
CA VAL A 61 -21.76 -7.05 -15.81
C VAL A 61 -21.77 -7.20 -14.29
N THR A 62 -20.71 -7.74 -13.68
CA THR A 62 -20.64 -7.87 -12.22
C THR A 62 -20.57 -6.53 -11.50
N LEU A 63 -19.86 -5.54 -12.06
CA LEU A 63 -19.79 -4.19 -11.51
C LEU A 63 -21.15 -3.49 -11.59
N LEU A 64 -21.82 -3.58 -12.75
CA LEU A 64 -23.15 -3.01 -12.94
C LEU A 64 -24.17 -3.64 -11.98
N GLY A 65 -24.06 -4.95 -11.72
CA GLY A 65 -24.90 -5.64 -10.76
C GLY A 65 -24.70 -5.18 -9.31
N GLY A 66 -23.46 -4.84 -8.94
CA GLY A 66 -23.11 -4.40 -7.58
C GLY A 66 -23.42 -2.93 -7.28
N GLU A 67 -23.30 -2.04 -8.27
CA GLU A 67 -23.46 -0.58 -8.07
C GLU A 67 -24.90 -0.09 -8.33
N VAL A 68 -25.72 -0.87 -9.03
CA VAL A 68 -27.08 -0.48 -9.42
C VAL A 68 -28.10 -1.11 -8.46
N GLY A 69 -28.90 -0.24 -7.84
CA GLY A 69 -30.00 -0.64 -6.94
C GLY A 69 -31.02 -1.55 -7.62
N ASP A 70 -31.59 -2.48 -6.85
CA ASP A 70 -32.46 -3.55 -7.35
C ASP A 70 -33.65 -3.02 -8.18
N GLU A 71 -34.18 -1.86 -7.80
CA GLU A 71 -35.35 -1.21 -8.43
C GLU A 71 -35.13 -0.80 -9.90
N VAL A 72 -33.88 -0.48 -10.25
CA VAL A 72 -33.51 0.02 -11.58
C VAL A 72 -32.64 -0.97 -12.35
N ARG A 73 -32.11 -2.02 -11.69
CA ARG A 73 -31.16 -2.98 -12.27
C ARG A 73 -31.64 -3.54 -13.61
N GLY A 74 -32.88 -4.02 -13.67
CA GLY A 74 -33.43 -4.59 -14.91
C GLY A 74 -33.42 -3.59 -16.09
N ARG A 75 -33.76 -2.32 -15.84
CA ARG A 75 -33.78 -1.27 -16.88
C ARG A 75 -32.37 -0.89 -17.32
N VAL A 76 -31.45 -0.73 -16.39
CA VAL A 76 -30.05 -0.38 -16.70
C VAL A 76 -29.38 -1.51 -17.50
N PHE A 77 -29.60 -2.77 -17.11
CA PHE A 77 -29.09 -3.92 -17.87
C PHE A 77 -29.66 -3.98 -19.29
N ALA A 78 -30.97 -3.78 -19.46
CA ALA A 78 -31.60 -3.75 -20.77
C ALA A 78 -31.03 -2.63 -21.65
N PHE A 79 -30.84 -1.44 -21.08
CA PHE A 79 -30.23 -0.31 -21.77
C PHE A 79 -28.79 -0.62 -22.21
N VAL A 80 -27.95 -1.10 -21.30
CA VAL A 80 -26.55 -1.44 -21.59
C VAL A 80 -26.46 -2.53 -22.67
N GLN A 81 -27.25 -3.59 -22.57
CA GLN A 81 -27.26 -4.66 -23.58
C GLN A 81 -27.72 -4.15 -24.95
N THR A 82 -28.73 -3.27 -24.99
CA THR A 82 -29.20 -2.67 -26.23
C THR A 82 -28.12 -1.77 -26.84
N ALA A 83 -27.49 -0.92 -26.04
CA ALA A 83 -26.39 -0.07 -26.48
C ALA A 83 -25.22 -0.89 -27.04
N VAL A 84 -24.81 -1.96 -26.36
CA VAL A 84 -23.74 -2.87 -26.83
C VAL A 84 -24.10 -3.48 -28.19
N ARG A 85 -25.34 -3.94 -28.39
CA ARG A 85 -25.78 -4.50 -29.68
C ARG A 85 -25.76 -3.46 -30.80
N VAL A 86 -26.24 -2.25 -30.53
CA VAL A 86 -26.23 -1.14 -31.49
C VAL A 86 -24.79 -0.78 -31.88
N VAL A 87 -23.90 -0.66 -30.90
CA VAL A 87 -22.46 -0.39 -31.13
C VAL A 87 -21.83 -1.51 -31.96
N LEU A 88 -22.13 -2.77 -31.68
CA LEU A 88 -21.63 -3.90 -32.46
C LEU A 88 -22.10 -3.85 -33.92
N MET A 89 -23.39 -3.57 -34.15
CA MET A 89 -23.95 -3.43 -35.50
C MET A 89 -23.30 -2.29 -36.27
N LEU A 90 -23.13 -1.12 -35.62
CA LEU A 90 -22.44 0.04 -36.21
C LEU A 90 -20.98 -0.26 -36.53
N ALA A 91 -20.26 -0.94 -35.63
CA ALA A 91 -18.87 -1.32 -35.83
C ALA A 91 -18.70 -2.28 -37.03
N ILE A 92 -19.58 -3.28 -37.16
CA ILE A 92 -19.58 -4.20 -38.31
C ILE A 92 -19.87 -3.42 -39.60
N ALA A 93 -20.92 -2.60 -39.64
CA ALA A 93 -21.28 -1.84 -40.83
C ALA A 93 -20.18 -0.86 -41.28
N LEU A 94 -19.60 -0.13 -40.32
CA LEU A 94 -18.55 0.85 -40.59
C LEU A 94 -17.25 0.17 -41.02
N SER A 95 -16.84 -0.91 -40.35
CA SER A 95 -15.64 -1.66 -40.71
C SER A 95 -15.74 -2.28 -42.10
N SER A 96 -16.88 -2.90 -42.45
CA SER A 96 -17.11 -3.44 -43.80
C SER A 96 -17.03 -2.36 -44.88
N SER A 97 -17.60 -1.17 -44.60
CA SER A 97 -17.56 -0.04 -45.53
C SER A 97 -16.13 0.50 -45.72
N LEU A 98 -15.37 0.64 -44.63
CA LEU A 98 -13.99 1.13 -44.66
C LEU A 98 -13.03 0.15 -45.35
N VAL A 99 -13.20 -1.16 -45.13
CA VAL A 99 -12.42 -2.19 -45.84
C VAL A 99 -12.73 -2.14 -47.34
N GLY A 100 -14.00 -2.00 -47.71
CA GLY A 100 -14.44 -1.93 -49.11
C GLY A 100 -13.90 -0.71 -49.87
N LEU A 101 -13.74 0.43 -49.19
CA LEU A 101 -13.19 1.66 -49.79
C LEU A 101 -11.66 1.66 -49.91
N GLY A 102 -10.95 0.97 -49.02
CA GLY A 102 -9.50 1.11 -48.90
C GLY A 102 -8.67 0.36 -49.95
N GLY A 103 -9.22 -0.67 -50.59
CA GLY A 103 -8.47 -1.55 -51.50
C GLY A 103 -7.26 -2.23 -50.83
N SER A 104 -6.57 -3.14 -51.54
CA SER A 104 -5.26 -3.64 -51.14
C SER A 104 -4.17 -2.81 -51.85
N ARG A 105 -3.38 -2.03 -51.12
CA ARG A 105 -2.18 -1.38 -51.66
C ARG A 105 -0.97 -2.16 -51.18
N GLU A 106 -0.27 -2.81 -52.11
CA GLU A 106 1.05 -3.38 -51.83
C GLU A 106 2.06 -2.25 -51.81
N ILE A 107 2.70 -2.04 -50.66
CA ILE A 107 3.79 -1.07 -50.51
C ILE A 107 5.05 -1.90 -50.25
N THR A 108 5.87 -2.09 -51.27
CA THR A 108 7.14 -2.80 -51.17
C THR A 108 8.16 -1.89 -50.49
N ILE A 109 8.59 -2.23 -49.28
CA ILE A 109 9.69 -1.56 -48.57
C ILE A 109 10.84 -2.57 -48.46
N ALA A 110 11.88 -2.39 -49.28
CA ALA A 110 13.04 -3.28 -49.41
C ALA A 110 12.68 -4.73 -49.86
N ASP A 111 13.55 -5.72 -49.57
CA ASP A 111 13.38 -7.15 -49.90
C ASP A 111 12.32 -7.86 -49.02
N LEU A 112 11.63 -7.13 -48.15
CA LEU A 112 10.48 -7.61 -47.37
C LEU A 112 9.19 -7.02 -47.96
N GLY A 113 8.51 -7.79 -48.81
CA GLY A 113 7.18 -7.43 -49.32
C GLY A 113 6.13 -7.43 -48.22
N ILE A 114 6.00 -6.33 -47.48
CA ILE A 114 4.95 -6.16 -46.46
C ILE A 114 3.69 -5.60 -47.13
N SER A 115 2.68 -6.44 -47.35
CA SER A 115 1.38 -6.01 -47.86
C SER A 115 0.54 -5.35 -46.75
N ILE A 116 0.46 -4.02 -46.77
CA ILE A 116 -0.40 -3.25 -45.85
C ILE A 116 -1.83 -3.30 -46.37
N SER A 117 -2.59 -4.30 -45.93
CA SER A 117 -4.03 -4.40 -46.19
C SER A 117 -4.81 -3.36 -45.38
N SER A 118 -5.87 -2.80 -45.97
CA SER A 118 -6.83 -1.92 -45.29
C SER A 118 -7.41 -2.55 -44.01
N THR A 119 -7.55 -3.88 -43.97
CA THR A 119 -7.95 -4.62 -42.77
C THR A 119 -6.92 -4.50 -41.64
N ARG A 120 -5.62 -4.55 -41.95
CA ARG A 120 -4.56 -4.41 -40.94
C ARG A 120 -4.53 -2.99 -40.35
N LEU A 121 -4.75 -1.97 -41.18
CA LEU A 121 -4.84 -0.58 -40.72
C LEU A 121 -6.04 -0.36 -39.80
N LEU A 122 -7.19 -0.96 -40.12
CA LEU A 122 -8.37 -0.90 -39.26
C LEU A 122 -8.16 -1.64 -37.94
N LEU A 123 -7.54 -2.82 -37.96
CA LEU A 123 -7.17 -3.53 -36.73
C LEU A 123 -6.18 -2.72 -35.89
N LEU A 124 -5.20 -2.06 -36.52
CA LEU A 124 -4.26 -1.18 -35.81
C LEU A 124 -5.00 -0.04 -35.11
N ALA A 125 -5.87 0.67 -35.83
CA ALA A 125 -6.66 1.77 -35.27
C ALA A 125 -7.60 1.29 -34.15
N ALA A 126 -8.30 0.17 -34.35
CA ALA A 126 -9.19 -0.42 -33.35
C ALA A 126 -8.44 -0.87 -32.10
N GLY A 127 -7.25 -1.46 -32.24
CA GLY A 127 -6.40 -1.87 -31.13
C GLY A 127 -5.90 -0.68 -30.33
N LEU A 128 -5.43 0.39 -30.99
CA LEU A 128 -5.01 1.64 -30.35
C LEU A 128 -6.17 2.29 -29.59
N PHE A 129 -7.35 2.35 -30.21
CA PHE A 129 -8.57 2.85 -29.57
C PHE A 129 -8.97 2.01 -28.35
N GLY A 130 -8.89 0.68 -28.46
CA GLY A 130 -9.13 -0.24 -27.35
C GLY A 130 -8.16 -0.04 -26.18
N ILE A 131 -6.88 0.15 -26.45
CA ILE A 131 -5.88 0.47 -25.42
C ILE A 131 -6.19 1.82 -24.77
N PHE A 132 -6.46 2.86 -25.56
CA PHE A 132 -6.77 4.19 -25.04
C PHE A 132 -8.01 4.18 -24.13
N THR A 133 -9.09 3.57 -24.60
CA THR A 133 -10.32 3.42 -23.82
C THR A 133 -10.11 2.56 -22.58
N GLY A 134 -9.33 1.47 -22.67
CA GLY A 134 -8.96 0.63 -21.54
C GLY A 134 -8.13 1.37 -20.49
N ILE A 135 -7.15 2.17 -20.89
CA ILE A 135 -6.34 3.01 -19.98
C ILE A 135 -7.21 4.10 -19.35
N SER A 136 -8.09 4.73 -20.12
CA SER A 136 -9.01 5.76 -19.61
C SER A 136 -9.99 5.16 -18.59
N ALA A 137 -10.60 4.02 -18.91
CA ALA A 137 -11.46 3.28 -17.98
C ALA A 137 -10.70 2.86 -16.72
N PHE A 138 -9.47 2.34 -16.86
CA PHE A 138 -8.62 1.99 -15.72
C PHE A 138 -8.38 3.20 -14.82
N ARG A 139 -7.99 4.35 -15.38
CA ARG A 139 -7.72 5.57 -14.60
C ARG A 139 -8.96 6.12 -13.89
N GLN A 140 -10.13 6.03 -14.52
CA GLN A 140 -11.38 6.51 -13.91
C GLN A 140 -11.92 5.57 -12.84
N MET A 141 -11.62 4.27 -12.95
CA MET A 141 -12.18 3.23 -12.08
C MET A 141 -11.16 2.70 -11.06
N ASP A 142 -9.93 3.19 -11.04
CA ASP A 142 -8.90 2.74 -10.10
C ASP A 142 -9.30 3.11 -8.65
N ASP A 143 -9.63 2.10 -7.87
CA ASP A 143 -10.00 2.20 -6.46
C ASP A 143 -8.81 2.05 -5.51
N LYS A 144 -7.61 1.80 -6.05
CA LYS A 144 -6.35 1.74 -5.28
C LYS A 144 -5.31 2.73 -5.83
N PRO A 145 -5.56 4.05 -5.77
CA PRO A 145 -4.62 5.04 -6.27
C PRO A 145 -3.28 4.94 -5.51
N GLY A 146 -2.18 4.85 -6.27
CA GLY A 146 -0.82 4.76 -5.72
C GLY A 146 -0.29 3.34 -5.51
N VAL A 147 -1.12 2.29 -5.62
CA VAL A 147 -0.66 0.89 -5.57
C VAL A 147 -0.23 0.44 -6.97
N PRO A 148 1.03 0.01 -7.19
CA PRO A 148 1.47 -0.48 -8.50
C PRO A 148 0.65 -1.70 -8.97
N VAL A 149 0.17 -1.67 -10.22
CA VAL A 149 -0.77 -2.65 -10.78
C VAL A 149 -0.18 -4.07 -10.84
N LEU A 150 1.06 -4.19 -11.30
CA LEU A 150 1.74 -5.49 -11.46
C LEU A 150 1.98 -6.19 -10.11
N PRO A 151 2.54 -5.52 -9.08
CA PRO A 151 2.62 -6.06 -7.72
C PRO A 151 1.25 -6.41 -7.11
N ASP A 152 0.21 -5.59 -7.33
CA ASP A 152 -1.14 -5.89 -6.82
C ASP A 152 -1.76 -7.10 -7.52
N LEU A 153 -1.59 -7.22 -8.84
CA LEU A 153 -1.99 -8.39 -9.63
C LEU A 153 -1.30 -9.65 -9.12
N TRP A 154 0.02 -9.60 -8.96
CA TRP A 154 0.80 -10.74 -8.50
C TRP A 154 0.49 -11.10 -7.04
N GLY A 155 0.34 -10.10 -6.18
CA GLY A 155 -0.09 -10.28 -4.79
C GLY A 155 -1.46 -10.91 -4.71
N SER A 156 -2.42 -10.43 -5.49
CA SER A 156 -3.79 -10.97 -5.53
C SER A 156 -3.85 -12.40 -6.09
N ILE A 157 -3.03 -12.74 -7.10
CA ILE A 157 -2.90 -14.13 -7.58
C ILE A 157 -2.39 -15.05 -6.46
N ARG A 158 -1.55 -14.54 -5.57
CA ARG A 158 -1.04 -15.26 -4.38
C ARG A 158 -1.96 -15.19 -3.16
N GLY A 159 -3.15 -14.60 -3.28
CA GLY A 159 -4.10 -14.42 -2.17
C GLY A 159 -3.70 -13.34 -1.16
N ARG A 160 -2.82 -12.41 -1.56
CA ARG A 160 -2.30 -11.30 -0.75
C ARG A 160 -2.48 -9.96 -1.49
N PRO A 161 -3.73 -9.50 -1.68
CA PRO A 161 -3.97 -8.22 -2.35
C PRO A 161 -3.29 -7.09 -1.57
N LEU A 162 -2.74 -6.11 -2.28
CA LEU A 162 -2.18 -4.92 -1.66
C LEU A 162 -3.34 -3.99 -1.31
N SER A 163 -3.42 -3.50 -0.07
CA SER A 163 -4.38 -2.46 0.30
C SER A 163 -3.84 -1.09 -0.11
N ALA A 164 -4.72 -0.22 -0.62
CA ALA A 164 -4.39 1.19 -0.70
C ALA A 164 -4.19 1.73 0.71
N GLY A 165 -3.14 2.51 0.95
CA GLY A 165 -2.94 3.14 2.26
C GLY A 165 -4.15 4.01 2.58
N GLU A 166 -4.76 3.80 3.75
CA GLU A 166 -5.79 4.69 4.27
C GLU A 166 -5.18 6.07 4.48
N LYS A 167 -5.66 7.04 3.70
CA LYS A 167 -5.21 8.44 3.80
C LYS A 167 -5.52 8.96 5.19
N VAL A 168 -4.49 9.34 5.94
CA VAL A 168 -4.66 10.16 7.14
C VAL A 168 -4.99 11.57 6.67
N VAL A 169 -6.20 12.02 6.98
CA VAL A 169 -6.60 13.41 6.77
C VAL A 169 -6.08 14.20 7.97
N GLY A 170 -4.87 14.75 7.85
CA GLY A 170 -4.22 15.51 8.92
C GLY A 170 -2.80 15.97 8.56
N ARG A 171 -2.29 16.96 9.29
CA ARG A 171 -0.91 17.48 9.17
C ARG A 171 0.02 16.93 10.27
N GLY A 172 -0.37 15.89 10.99
CA GLY A 172 0.47 15.31 12.05
C GLY A 172 1.75 14.68 11.49
N THR A 173 2.77 14.56 12.34
CA THR A 173 4.06 13.94 12.00
C THR A 173 4.23 12.67 12.80
N PHE A 174 4.57 11.56 12.14
CA PHE A 174 4.78 10.27 12.78
C PHE A 174 6.26 9.87 12.78
N VAL A 175 6.86 9.86 13.97
CA VAL A 175 8.26 9.48 14.21
C VAL A 175 8.33 8.17 14.97
N VAL A 176 9.13 7.22 14.49
CA VAL A 176 9.30 5.91 15.14
C VAL A 176 10.76 5.73 15.52
N PHE A 177 11.01 5.22 16.73
CA PHE A 177 12.33 4.78 17.16
C PHE A 177 12.45 3.27 17.05
N GLU A 178 13.47 2.82 16.33
CA GLU A 178 13.82 1.42 16.12
C GLU A 178 15.24 1.12 16.58
N GLY A 179 15.54 -0.16 16.76
CA GLY A 179 16.86 -0.63 17.16
C GLY A 179 16.81 -1.83 18.09
N GLY A 180 17.99 -2.42 18.30
CA GLY A 180 18.18 -3.57 19.18
C GLY A 180 17.85 -3.30 20.65
N GLU A 181 17.94 -4.34 21.47
CA GLU A 181 17.74 -4.23 22.92
C GLU A 181 18.85 -3.39 23.56
N GLY A 182 18.49 -2.55 24.53
CA GLY A 182 19.45 -1.66 25.21
C GLY A 182 20.04 -0.54 24.35
N ALA A 183 19.52 -0.28 23.14
CA ALA A 183 19.98 0.80 22.26
C ALA A 183 19.69 2.22 22.78
N GLY A 184 18.86 2.37 23.82
CA GLY A 184 18.53 3.69 24.39
C GLY A 184 17.28 4.38 23.81
N LYS A 185 16.42 3.63 23.09
CA LYS A 185 15.17 4.15 22.49
C LYS A 185 14.34 4.98 23.45
N SER A 186 14.01 4.45 24.63
CA SER A 186 13.16 5.15 25.59
C SER A 186 13.78 6.47 26.10
N THR A 187 15.11 6.55 26.18
CA THR A 187 15.81 7.80 26.52
C THR A 187 15.61 8.84 25.43
N GLN A 188 15.81 8.46 24.17
CA GLN A 188 15.68 9.35 23.02
C GLN A 188 14.23 9.77 22.74
N VAL A 189 13.28 8.85 22.93
CA VAL A 189 11.84 9.14 22.84
C VAL A 189 11.43 10.22 23.84
N ASN A 190 11.84 10.09 25.11
CA ASN A 190 11.51 11.09 26.14
C ASN A 190 12.19 12.44 25.85
N ALA A 191 13.48 12.42 25.49
CA ALA A 191 14.23 13.64 25.21
C ALA A 191 13.64 14.42 24.02
N LEU A 192 13.27 13.73 22.93
CA LEU A 192 12.59 14.35 21.80
C LEU A 192 11.20 14.88 22.20
N ALA A 193 10.44 14.11 22.97
CA ALA A 193 9.12 14.53 23.41
C ALA A 193 9.18 15.81 24.26
N ASP A 194 10.16 15.92 25.16
CA ASP A 194 10.34 17.08 26.00
C ASP A 194 10.80 18.30 25.20
N ALA A 195 11.71 18.13 24.23
CA ALA A 195 12.11 19.20 23.32
C ALA A 195 10.93 19.76 22.51
N LEU A 196 10.11 18.89 21.93
CA LEU A 196 8.94 19.32 21.13
C LEU A 196 7.82 19.94 21.98
N ARG A 197 7.64 19.47 23.22
CA ARG A 197 6.70 20.09 24.17
C ARG A 197 7.17 21.47 24.60
N ALA A 198 8.48 21.70 24.73
CA ALA A 198 9.03 23.03 24.99
C ALA A 198 8.73 24.01 23.85
N GLU A 199 8.61 23.53 22.61
CA GLU A 199 8.12 24.27 21.44
C GLU A 199 6.58 24.35 21.34
N ARG A 200 5.85 24.00 22.42
CA ARG A 200 4.38 24.03 22.51
C ARG A 200 3.67 23.16 21.46
N ARG A 201 4.29 22.08 20.97
CA ARG A 201 3.62 21.10 20.09
C ARG A 201 2.80 20.09 20.91
N GLU A 202 1.66 19.64 20.36
CA GLU A 202 0.97 18.45 20.88
C GLU A 202 1.83 17.22 20.55
N VAL A 203 2.29 16.51 21.60
CA VAL A 203 3.15 15.32 21.45
C VAL A 203 2.49 14.12 22.11
N VAL A 204 2.25 13.08 21.30
CA VAL A 204 1.72 11.79 21.76
C VAL A 204 2.85 10.77 21.73
N VAL A 205 3.31 10.37 22.92
CA VAL A 205 4.30 9.30 23.08
C VAL A 205 3.58 7.97 23.23
N THR A 206 4.00 6.97 22.47
CA THR A 206 3.40 5.64 22.46
C THR A 206 4.46 4.54 22.24
N ARG A 207 4.04 3.27 22.23
CA ARG A 207 4.94 2.12 22.05
C ARG A 207 4.22 0.89 21.51
N GLU A 208 4.96 0.03 20.81
CA GLU A 208 4.49 -1.29 20.40
C GLU A 208 5.39 -2.42 20.94
N PRO A 209 4.82 -3.51 21.47
CA PRO A 209 3.40 -3.70 21.78
C PRO A 209 3.05 -3.07 23.13
N GLY A 210 1.77 -2.76 23.36
CA GLY A 210 1.26 -2.46 24.69
C GLY A 210 0.89 -1.02 25.03
N ALA A 211 0.59 -0.18 24.05
CA ALA A 211 0.06 1.17 24.27
C ALA A 211 -1.44 1.22 24.63
N THR A 212 -2.23 0.20 24.24
CA THR A 212 -3.67 0.13 24.50
C THR A 212 -4.00 -0.94 25.56
N GLU A 213 -5.23 -0.97 26.10
CA GLU A 213 -5.64 -2.03 27.03
C GLU A 213 -5.54 -3.43 26.39
N VAL A 214 -5.98 -3.56 25.14
CA VAL A 214 -5.83 -4.80 24.36
C VAL A 214 -4.35 -5.10 24.13
N GLY A 215 -3.59 -4.08 23.73
CA GLY A 215 -2.16 -4.19 23.52
C GLY A 215 -1.40 -4.64 24.77
N GLN A 216 -1.77 -4.18 25.96
CA GLN A 216 -1.13 -4.60 27.21
C GLN A 216 -1.33 -6.10 27.49
N ARG A 217 -2.53 -6.62 27.19
CA ARG A 217 -2.81 -8.07 27.28
C ARG A 217 -2.03 -8.85 26.23
N ILE A 218 -1.90 -8.32 25.02
CA ILE A 218 -1.07 -8.94 23.99
C ILE A 218 0.41 -8.92 24.38
N ARG A 219 0.91 -7.79 24.90
CA ARG A 219 2.27 -7.62 25.39
C ARG A 219 2.63 -8.67 26.44
N SER A 220 1.73 -8.93 27.39
CA SER A 220 1.99 -9.94 28.43
C SER A 220 2.06 -11.35 27.85
N LEU A 221 1.27 -11.66 26.81
CA LEU A 221 1.33 -12.93 26.09
C LEU A 221 2.63 -13.09 25.32
N VAL A 222 3.07 -12.06 24.58
CA VAL A 222 4.25 -12.19 23.70
C VAL A 222 5.58 -12.08 24.46
N LEU A 223 5.64 -11.33 25.58
CA LEU A 223 6.88 -11.18 26.36
C LEU A 223 6.96 -12.14 27.55
N GLY A 224 5.87 -12.82 27.91
CA GLY A 224 5.83 -13.77 29.01
C GLY A 224 6.75 -14.97 28.78
N LYS A 225 7.60 -15.29 29.76
CA LYS A 225 8.60 -16.39 29.68
C LYS A 225 8.01 -17.79 29.48
N GLN A 226 6.75 -18.00 29.86
CA GLN A 226 6.07 -19.30 29.72
C GLN A 226 5.34 -19.45 28.38
N SER A 227 5.40 -18.44 27.51
CA SER A 227 4.70 -18.45 26.22
C SER A 227 5.51 -19.23 25.17
N ASN A 228 5.16 -20.50 24.96
CA ASN A 228 5.65 -21.27 23.80
C ASN A 228 4.86 -20.89 22.55
N LEU A 229 4.99 -19.64 22.11
CA LEU A 229 4.34 -19.16 20.90
C LEU A 229 5.09 -19.66 19.66
N SER A 230 4.34 -20.21 18.70
CA SER A 230 4.91 -20.40 17.36
C SER A 230 5.24 -19.05 16.73
N PRO A 231 6.26 -18.96 15.85
CA PRO A 231 6.62 -17.70 15.17
C PRO A 231 5.44 -17.00 14.48
N ARG A 232 4.53 -17.76 13.86
CA ARG A 232 3.33 -17.20 13.22
C ARG A 232 2.34 -16.63 14.23
N ALA A 233 2.13 -17.31 15.37
CA ALA A 233 1.27 -16.79 16.42
C ALA A 233 1.85 -15.50 17.03
N GLU A 234 3.18 -15.44 17.23
CA GLU A 234 3.87 -14.22 17.64
C GLU A 234 3.62 -13.08 16.64
N ALA A 235 3.84 -13.29 15.34
CA ALA A 235 3.60 -12.27 14.32
C ALA A 235 2.14 -11.79 14.25
N LEU A 236 1.16 -12.70 14.39
CA LEU A 236 -0.26 -12.35 14.41
C LEU A 236 -0.63 -11.52 15.64
N LEU A 237 -0.07 -11.84 16.81
CA LEU A 237 -0.30 -11.07 18.04
C LEU A 237 0.26 -9.65 17.93
N TYR A 238 1.48 -9.49 17.41
CA TYR A 238 2.04 -8.18 17.11
C TYR A 238 1.20 -7.39 16.10
N ALA A 239 0.69 -8.04 15.06
CA ALA A 239 -0.20 -7.40 14.10
C ALA A 239 -1.54 -6.98 14.72
N ALA A 240 -2.10 -7.77 15.63
CA ALA A 240 -3.33 -7.45 16.34
C ALA A 240 -3.18 -6.24 17.28
N ASP A 241 -2.09 -6.20 18.07
CA ASP A 241 -1.76 -5.03 18.91
C ASP A 241 -1.62 -3.78 18.06
N ARG A 242 -0.88 -3.86 16.96
CA ARG A 242 -0.66 -2.74 16.05
C ARG A 242 -1.94 -2.24 15.40
N ALA A 243 -2.82 -3.12 14.96
CA ALA A 243 -4.08 -2.72 14.33
C ALA A 243 -4.94 -1.89 15.29
N ASP A 244 -5.08 -2.36 16.54
CA ASP A 244 -5.81 -1.64 17.58
C ASP A 244 -5.13 -0.31 17.94
N HIS A 245 -3.81 -0.33 18.14
CA HIS A 245 -3.01 0.84 18.46
C HIS A 245 -3.11 1.94 17.38
N VAL A 246 -3.01 1.56 16.11
CA VAL A 246 -3.12 2.50 14.99
C VAL A 246 -4.52 3.12 14.92
N ALA A 247 -5.57 2.31 15.09
CA ALA A 247 -6.95 2.77 15.00
C ALA A 247 -7.34 3.69 16.16
N THR A 248 -6.85 3.42 17.37
CA THR A 248 -7.31 4.09 18.60
C THR A 248 -6.41 5.22 19.09
N VAL A 249 -5.10 5.17 18.78
CA VAL A 249 -4.11 6.15 19.27
C VAL A 249 -3.46 6.91 18.13
N VAL A 250 -2.79 6.20 17.21
CA VAL A 250 -1.90 6.84 16.22
C VAL A 250 -2.70 7.68 15.22
N ARG A 251 -3.67 7.08 14.51
CA ARG A 251 -4.45 7.80 13.49
C ARG A 251 -5.23 8.98 14.08
N PRO A 252 -5.94 8.85 15.22
CA PRO A 252 -6.62 9.98 15.84
C PRO A 252 -5.66 11.10 16.25
N ALA A 253 -4.44 10.79 16.70
CA ALA A 253 -3.46 11.83 17.04
C ALA A 253 -2.94 12.55 15.79
N LEU A 254 -2.60 11.81 14.74
CA LEU A 254 -2.12 12.39 13.49
C LEU A 254 -3.19 13.24 12.79
N SER A 255 -4.46 12.84 12.85
CA SER A 255 -5.55 13.61 12.24
C SER A 255 -5.75 14.99 12.88
N ARG A 256 -5.44 15.13 14.18
CA ARG A 256 -5.48 16.41 14.90
C ARG A 256 -4.22 17.27 14.71
N GLY A 257 -3.19 16.76 14.03
CA GLY A 257 -1.95 17.50 13.80
C GLY A 257 -0.86 17.28 14.86
N ALA A 258 -1.03 16.31 15.77
CA ALA A 258 -0.02 16.01 16.79
C ALA A 258 1.24 15.38 16.19
N VAL A 259 2.36 15.53 16.90
CA VAL A 259 3.56 14.71 16.66
C VAL A 259 3.43 13.42 17.44
N VAL A 260 3.34 12.30 16.74
CA VAL A 260 3.30 10.97 17.36
C VAL A 260 4.70 10.39 17.38
N ILE A 261 5.18 10.01 18.56
CA ILE A 261 6.48 9.37 18.76
C ILE A 261 6.23 7.95 19.27
N SER A 262 6.61 6.94 18.50
CA SER A 262 6.44 5.53 18.89
C SER A 262 7.78 4.84 19.16
N ASP A 263 7.90 4.16 20.31
CA ASP A 263 8.94 3.15 20.54
C ASP A 263 8.52 1.85 19.85
N ARG A 264 9.18 1.52 18.73
CA ARG A 264 8.88 0.44 17.78
C ARG A 264 7.61 0.65 16.93
N TYR A 265 7.62 0.03 15.75
CA TYR A 265 6.49 -0.08 14.84
C TYR A 265 6.61 -1.33 13.93
N VAL A 266 6.29 -1.20 12.63
CA VAL A 266 6.32 -2.27 11.62
C VAL A 266 7.74 -2.81 11.40
N ASP A 267 8.74 -1.94 11.40
CA ASP A 267 10.14 -2.32 11.13
C ASP A 267 10.67 -3.33 12.17
N SER A 268 10.29 -3.17 13.44
CA SER A 268 10.51 -4.17 14.48
C SER A 268 9.95 -5.55 14.10
N SER A 269 8.76 -5.64 13.50
CA SER A 269 8.24 -6.95 13.08
C SER A 269 8.99 -7.57 11.92
N LEU A 270 9.43 -6.76 10.95
CA LEU A 270 10.25 -7.24 9.84
C LEU A 270 11.59 -7.77 10.32
N ALA A 271 12.23 -7.08 11.28
CA ALA A 271 13.50 -7.48 11.84
C ALA A 271 13.38 -8.72 12.74
N TYR A 272 12.48 -8.70 13.73
CA TYR A 272 12.37 -9.79 14.71
C TYR A 272 11.63 -11.01 14.17
N GLN A 273 10.43 -10.84 13.61
CA GLN A 273 9.63 -11.96 13.12
C GLN A 273 10.06 -12.39 11.70
N GLY A 274 10.42 -11.45 10.83
CA GLY A 274 10.94 -11.77 9.49
C GLY A 274 12.33 -12.41 9.58
N ALA A 275 13.36 -11.62 9.91
CA ALA A 275 14.74 -12.12 9.90
C ALA A 275 15.10 -12.95 11.14
N GLY A 276 14.72 -12.50 12.34
CA GLY A 276 15.04 -13.17 13.59
C GLY A 276 14.44 -14.58 13.67
N ARG A 277 13.12 -14.69 13.42
CA ARG A 277 12.35 -15.95 13.40
C ARG A 277 12.29 -16.62 12.03
N THR A 278 12.98 -16.10 11.01
CA THR A 278 13.03 -16.66 9.65
C THR A 278 11.65 -16.88 9.00
N LEU A 279 10.69 -16.00 9.28
CA LEU A 279 9.46 -15.96 8.50
C LEU A 279 9.71 -15.24 7.17
N PRO A 280 8.98 -15.59 6.09
CA PRO A 280 9.07 -14.84 4.84
C PRO A 280 8.77 -13.36 5.08
N VAL A 281 9.73 -12.49 4.77
CA VAL A 281 9.64 -11.05 5.07
C VAL A 281 8.47 -10.39 4.33
N ASP A 282 8.12 -10.90 3.14
CA ASP A 282 6.96 -10.47 2.37
C ASP A 282 5.63 -10.80 3.06
N GLU A 283 5.53 -11.94 3.77
CA GLU A 283 4.37 -12.29 4.58
C GLU A 283 4.18 -11.32 5.74
N VAL A 284 5.25 -11.04 6.48
CA VAL A 284 5.23 -10.15 7.64
C VAL A 284 4.95 -8.70 7.21
N SER A 285 5.53 -8.28 6.08
CA SER A 285 5.29 -6.97 5.48
C SER A 285 3.84 -6.80 5.04
N TRP A 286 3.27 -7.79 4.36
CA TRP A 286 1.86 -7.76 3.97
C TRP A 286 0.93 -7.71 5.19
N LEU A 287 1.15 -8.58 6.18
CA LEU A 287 0.36 -8.62 7.41
C LEU A 287 0.40 -7.28 8.13
N SER A 288 1.59 -6.69 8.24
CA SER A 288 1.79 -5.39 8.89
C SER A 288 1.14 -4.25 8.12
N SER A 289 1.24 -4.25 6.78
CA SER A 289 0.56 -3.27 5.92
C SER A 289 -0.95 -3.39 6.04
N TRP A 290 -1.48 -4.61 6.13
CA TRP A 290 -2.91 -4.83 6.31
C TRP A 290 -3.38 -4.33 7.69
N ALA A 291 -2.69 -4.72 8.76
CA ALA A 291 -3.01 -4.31 10.13
C ALA A 291 -2.99 -2.80 10.33
N THR A 292 -2.08 -2.09 9.66
CA THR A 292 -1.92 -0.65 9.80
C THR A 292 -2.75 0.16 8.82
N GLY A 293 -3.48 -0.47 7.88
CA GLY A 293 -4.08 0.24 6.75
C GLY A 293 -3.03 0.98 5.90
N GLY A 294 -1.81 0.44 5.82
CA GLY A 294 -0.68 1.01 5.06
C GLY A 294 -0.07 2.27 5.65
N LEU A 295 -0.37 2.63 6.91
CA LEU A 295 0.26 3.77 7.58
C LEU A 295 1.77 3.55 7.69
N ARG A 296 2.54 4.56 7.28
CA ARG A 296 4.00 4.58 7.38
C ARG A 296 4.44 5.80 8.18
N PRO A 297 5.52 5.68 8.97
CA PRO A 297 6.11 6.84 9.63
C PRO A 297 6.76 7.78 8.63
N ASP A 298 6.77 9.08 8.95
CA ASP A 298 7.50 10.11 8.21
C ASP A 298 9.00 9.99 8.44
N LEU A 299 9.40 9.55 9.64
CA LEU A 299 10.79 9.29 10.00
C LEU A 299 10.93 8.06 10.90
N VAL A 300 11.92 7.23 10.59
CA VAL A 300 12.40 6.15 11.46
C VAL A 300 13.79 6.51 11.96
N VAL A 301 13.92 6.69 13.27
CA VAL A 301 15.21 6.85 13.94
C VAL A 301 15.71 5.47 14.34
N LEU A 302 16.71 4.96 13.63
CA LEU A 302 17.35 3.68 13.91
C LEU A 302 18.56 3.88 14.80
N LEU A 303 18.48 3.41 16.05
CA LEU A 303 19.60 3.39 16.99
C LEU A 303 20.38 2.08 16.80
N ASP A 304 21.48 2.14 16.06
CA ASP A 304 22.34 1.00 15.80
C ASP A 304 23.31 0.75 16.96
N VAL A 305 23.38 -0.48 17.44
CA VAL A 305 24.30 -0.87 18.50
C VAL A 305 24.70 -2.34 18.33
N PRO A 306 25.97 -2.71 18.57
CA PRO A 306 26.35 -4.12 18.63
C PRO A 306 25.51 -4.89 19.67
N PRO A 307 24.98 -6.08 19.34
CA PRO A 307 24.12 -6.84 20.25
C PRO A 307 24.73 -7.09 21.63
N GLU A 308 26.04 -7.33 21.72
CA GLU A 308 26.73 -7.59 22.98
C GLU A 308 26.67 -6.38 23.92
N VAL A 309 26.85 -5.18 23.35
CA VAL A 309 26.75 -3.92 24.10
C VAL A 309 25.31 -3.67 24.52
N GLY A 310 24.36 -3.84 23.60
CA GLY A 310 22.94 -3.64 23.84
C GLY A 310 22.37 -4.59 24.90
N LEU A 311 22.63 -5.89 24.78
CA LEU A 311 22.22 -6.90 25.75
C LEU A 311 22.89 -6.70 27.11
N GLY A 312 24.16 -6.28 27.14
CA GLY A 312 24.86 -5.92 28.37
C GLY A 312 24.20 -4.74 29.11
N ARG A 313 23.68 -3.75 28.38
CA ARG A 313 22.87 -2.65 28.95
C ARG A 313 21.50 -3.15 29.42
N ALA A 314 20.83 -3.97 28.63
CA ALA A 314 19.51 -4.51 28.94
C ALA A 314 19.52 -5.37 30.23
N ALA A 315 20.53 -6.22 30.41
CA ALA A 315 20.71 -7.06 31.60
C ALA A 315 20.82 -6.26 32.91
N ARG A 316 21.28 -5.01 32.86
CA ARG A 316 21.35 -4.13 34.04
C ARG A 316 19.98 -3.57 34.46
N ARG A 317 18.98 -3.58 33.57
CA ARG A 317 17.63 -3.07 33.83
C ARG A 317 16.73 -4.07 34.57
N GLY A 318 17.13 -5.34 34.61
CA GLY A 318 16.43 -6.38 35.35
C GLY A 318 16.34 -7.69 34.58
N THR A 319 15.29 -8.43 34.87
CA THR A 319 15.07 -9.77 34.32
C THR A 319 14.74 -9.70 32.82
N ALA A 320 15.60 -10.29 31.99
CA ALA A 320 15.40 -10.35 30.54
C ALA A 320 14.04 -10.96 30.18
N ASP A 321 13.32 -10.33 29.26
CA ASP A 321 12.10 -10.90 28.68
C ASP A 321 12.39 -12.03 27.69
N ARG A 322 11.34 -12.65 27.12
CA ARG A 322 11.50 -13.79 26.20
C ARG A 322 12.33 -13.45 24.95
N LEU A 323 12.20 -12.24 24.40
CA LEU A 323 12.96 -11.82 23.22
C LEU A 323 14.38 -11.40 23.57
N GLU A 324 14.57 -10.73 24.72
CA GLU A 324 15.89 -10.41 25.27
C GLU A 324 16.70 -11.67 25.66
N SER A 325 16.03 -12.81 25.86
CA SER A 325 16.65 -14.10 26.19
C SER A 325 17.09 -14.92 24.96
N GLU A 326 16.92 -14.39 23.75
CA GLU A 326 17.35 -15.06 22.52
C GLU A 326 18.88 -15.05 22.36
N SER A 327 19.39 -15.91 21.46
CA SER A 327 20.83 -16.00 21.20
C SER A 327 21.41 -14.70 20.62
N VAL A 328 22.70 -14.44 20.84
CA VAL A 328 23.41 -13.31 20.20
C VAL A 328 23.25 -13.34 18.68
N ALA A 329 23.38 -14.52 18.05
CA ALA A 329 23.17 -14.68 16.60
C ALA A 329 21.76 -14.28 16.13
N PHE A 330 20.73 -14.43 16.98
CA PHE A 330 19.39 -13.91 16.69
C PHE A 330 19.40 -12.38 16.65
N HIS A 331 20.00 -11.74 17.65
CA HIS A 331 20.09 -10.29 17.71
C HIS A 331 20.99 -9.69 16.61
N GLU A 332 22.03 -10.40 16.17
CA GLU A 332 22.80 -10.02 14.98
C GLU A 332 21.94 -10.01 13.72
N ARG A 333 21.14 -11.07 13.47
CA ARG A 333 20.21 -11.09 12.33
C ARG A 333 19.20 -9.96 12.38
N VAL A 334 18.68 -9.65 13.58
CA VAL A 334 17.77 -8.50 13.80
C VAL A 334 18.46 -7.19 13.45
N ARG A 335 19.69 -6.97 13.92
CA ARG A 335 20.48 -5.76 13.62
C ARG A 335 20.69 -5.60 12.12
N TYR A 336 21.18 -6.64 11.44
CA TYR A 336 21.40 -6.59 9.99
C TYR A 336 20.11 -6.32 9.22
N ALA A 337 18.99 -6.91 9.64
CA ALA A 337 17.70 -6.64 9.01
C ALA A 337 17.27 -5.18 9.14
N PHE A 338 17.49 -4.53 10.29
CA PHE A 338 17.24 -3.09 10.42
C PHE A 338 18.13 -2.25 9.50
N LEU A 339 19.42 -2.59 9.38
CA LEU A 339 20.34 -1.90 8.49
C LEU A 339 19.96 -2.07 7.01
N ASP A 340 19.52 -3.26 6.62
CA ASP A 340 19.02 -3.53 5.27
C ASP A 340 17.76 -2.73 4.95
N LEU A 341 16.82 -2.62 5.92
CA LEU A 341 15.63 -1.78 5.78
C LEU A 341 15.99 -0.31 5.63
N ALA A 342 16.96 0.19 6.41
CA ALA A 342 17.43 1.57 6.32
C ALA A 342 18.14 1.86 4.99
N ALA A 343 18.96 0.93 4.50
CA ALA A 343 19.63 1.05 3.21
C ALA A 343 18.65 1.06 2.02
N ALA A 344 17.52 0.36 2.14
CA ALA A 344 16.49 0.32 1.10
C ALA A 344 15.67 1.61 0.98
N ASP A 345 15.63 2.46 2.02
CA ASP A 345 14.82 3.68 2.04
C ASP A 345 15.51 4.83 2.81
N PRO A 346 16.70 5.28 2.37
CA PRO A 346 17.57 6.18 3.14
C PRO A 346 16.96 7.56 3.43
N LYS A 347 15.89 7.96 2.72
CA LYS A 347 15.20 9.23 2.97
C LYS A 347 14.34 9.19 4.24
N ARG A 348 13.79 8.02 4.57
CA ARG A 348 12.89 7.80 5.71
C ARG A 348 13.65 7.40 6.98
N TYR A 349 14.92 7.00 6.88
CA TYR A 349 15.71 6.57 8.04
C TYR A 349 16.76 7.60 8.43
N LEU A 350 16.88 7.82 9.74
CA LEU A 350 18.04 8.42 10.38
C LEU A 350 18.75 7.32 11.18
N VAL A 351 19.89 6.86 10.69
CA VAL A 351 20.69 5.82 11.36
C VAL A 351 21.73 6.49 12.25
N LEU A 352 21.72 6.19 13.55
CA LEU A 352 22.61 6.77 14.55
C LEU A 352 23.36 5.67 15.29
N ASP A 353 24.66 5.87 15.47
CA ASP A 353 25.48 4.99 16.32
C ASP A 353 25.13 5.22 17.80
N ALA A 354 24.47 4.25 18.41
CA ALA A 354 24.03 4.32 19.79
C ALA A 354 25.13 3.98 20.82
N THR A 355 26.39 3.94 20.37
CA THR A 355 27.57 3.96 21.25
C THR A 355 28.00 5.37 21.64
N HIS A 356 27.55 6.39 20.90
CA HIS A 356 27.80 7.80 21.21
C HIS A 356 27.04 8.30 22.45
N ALA A 357 27.36 9.52 22.89
CA ALA A 357 26.71 10.14 24.03
C ALA A 357 25.22 10.40 23.75
N PRO A 358 24.31 10.14 24.72
CA PRO A 358 22.87 10.34 24.52
C PRO A 358 22.48 11.75 24.06
N GLU A 359 23.21 12.78 24.49
CA GLU A 359 22.99 14.18 24.16
C GLU A 359 23.30 14.47 22.68
N GLU A 360 24.36 13.87 22.13
CA GLU A 360 24.72 13.99 20.71
C GLU A 360 23.66 13.35 19.82
N ILE A 361 23.18 12.16 20.21
CA ILE A 361 22.09 11.46 19.53
C ILE A 361 20.82 12.31 19.58
N THR A 362 20.48 12.88 20.74
CA THR A 362 19.29 13.73 20.91
C THR A 362 19.35 14.93 19.97
N ALA A 363 20.49 15.63 19.91
CA ALA A 363 20.66 16.79 19.05
C ALA A 363 20.43 16.45 17.57
N ALA A 364 21.02 15.36 17.08
CA ALA A 364 20.85 14.91 15.70
C ALA A 364 19.39 14.53 15.38
N VAL A 365 18.69 13.90 16.33
CA VAL A 365 17.28 13.57 16.18
C VAL A 365 16.41 14.82 16.11
N VAL A 366 16.60 15.77 17.03
CA VAL A 366 15.83 17.02 17.07
C VAL A 366 16.02 17.81 15.77
N GLU A 367 17.25 17.95 15.29
CA GLU A 367 17.56 18.60 14.03
C GLU A 367 16.80 17.95 12.87
N ARG A 368 16.90 16.62 12.73
CA ARG A 368 16.24 15.90 11.63
C ARG A 368 14.72 15.98 11.69
N VAL A 369 14.14 15.97 12.89
CA VAL A 369 12.69 16.09 13.09
C VAL A 369 12.23 17.51 12.75
N ALA A 370 12.98 18.55 13.13
CA ALA A 370 12.64 19.94 12.81
C ALA A 370 12.48 20.17 11.29
N GLU A 371 13.28 19.51 10.45
CA GLU A 371 13.19 19.59 8.99
C GLU A 371 11.86 19.07 8.40
N ILE A 372 11.19 18.14 9.08
CA ILE A 372 9.97 17.48 8.57
C ILE A 372 8.70 17.95 9.28
N LEU A 373 8.84 18.75 10.34
CA LEU A 373 7.69 19.29 11.04
C LEU A 373 7.00 20.34 10.18
N PRO A 374 5.66 20.33 10.11
CA PRO A 374 4.93 21.41 9.48
C PRO A 374 5.14 22.72 10.25
N GLU A 375 5.13 23.84 9.52
CA GLU A 375 5.11 25.19 10.09
C GLU A 375 3.94 25.31 11.07
N GLN A 376 4.21 25.90 12.24
CA GLN A 376 3.13 26.15 13.20
C GLN A 376 2.20 27.24 12.64
N PRO A 377 0.87 27.06 12.70
CA PRO A 377 -0.04 28.16 12.40
C PRO A 377 0.21 29.30 13.40
N PRO A 378 0.17 30.57 12.96
CA PRO A 378 0.44 31.72 13.83
C PRO A 378 -0.53 31.76 15.03
N GLU A 379 -0.05 32.20 16.20
CA GLU A 379 -0.80 32.22 17.49
C GLU A 379 -2.21 32.85 17.38
N HIS A 380 -2.43 33.80 16.46
CA HIS A 380 -3.74 34.43 16.29
C HIS A 380 -4.79 33.47 15.71
N GLU A 381 -4.42 32.58 14.76
CA GLU A 381 -5.37 31.66 14.14
C GLU A 381 -5.84 30.58 15.12
N VAL A 382 -4.95 30.15 16.03
CA VAL A 382 -5.30 29.19 17.09
C VAL A 382 -6.25 29.82 18.11
N THR A 383 -6.01 31.09 18.48
CA THR A 383 -6.87 31.84 19.41
C THR A 383 -8.25 32.09 18.81
N ASP A 384 -8.31 32.47 17.54
CA ASP A 384 -9.57 32.72 16.82
C ASP A 384 -10.37 31.42 16.62
N ALA A 385 -9.71 30.31 16.29
CA ALA A 385 -10.37 29.00 16.18
C ALA A 385 -10.93 28.51 17.53
N LEU A 386 -10.19 28.69 18.63
CA LEU A 386 -10.64 28.32 19.97
C LEU A 386 -11.81 29.20 20.45
N ASN A 387 -11.77 30.50 20.16
CA ASN A 387 -12.87 31.41 20.47
C ASN A 387 -14.13 31.07 19.66
N THR A 388 -13.98 30.74 18.38
CA THR A 388 -15.11 30.33 17.51
C THR A 388 -15.76 29.02 18.01
N ILE A 389 -14.96 28.06 18.47
CA ILE A 389 -15.47 26.80 19.04
C ILE A 389 -16.17 27.06 20.39
N ALA A 390 -15.62 27.95 21.22
CA ALA A 390 -16.23 28.31 22.50
C ALA A 390 -17.56 29.04 22.32
N GLU A 391 -17.68 29.94 21.34
CA GLU A 391 -18.93 30.61 20.98
C GLU A 391 -19.98 29.62 20.47
N ALA A 392 -19.59 28.68 19.61
CA ALA A 392 -20.51 27.65 19.09
C ALA A 392 -21.01 26.68 20.19
N ASP A 393 -20.19 26.37 21.21
CA ASP A 393 -20.59 25.51 22.32
C ASP A 393 -21.47 26.26 23.34
N LEU A 394 -21.29 27.57 23.48
CA LEU A 394 -22.19 28.45 24.25
C LEU A 394 -23.56 28.60 23.59
N GLU A 395 -23.62 28.77 22.27
CA GLU A 395 -24.89 28.84 21.53
C GLU A 395 -25.66 27.51 21.60
N ARG A 396 -24.97 26.36 21.53
CA ARG A 396 -25.61 25.03 21.67
C ARG A 396 -26.16 24.75 23.07
N ARG A 397 -25.64 25.41 24.11
CA ARG A 397 -26.15 25.27 25.49
C ARG A 397 -27.26 26.26 25.82
N ALA A 398 -27.46 27.27 24.97
CA ALA A 398 -28.52 28.27 25.10
C ALA A 398 -29.81 27.91 24.35
N LEU A 399 -29.77 26.90 23.48
CA LEU A 399 -30.92 26.23 22.85
C LEU A 399 -31.30 24.97 23.63
#